data_AF-A0A382STE0-F1
#
_entry.id   AF-A0A382STE0-F1
#
_cell.length_a   1.000
_cell.length_b   1.000
_cell.length_c   1.000
_cell.angle_alpha   90.00
_cell.angle_beta   90.00
_cell.angle_gamma   90.00
#
_symmetry.space_group_name_H-M   'P 1'
#
loop_
_entity.id
_entity.type
_entity.pdbx_description
1 polymer ?
#
loop_
_entity_poly.entity_id
_entity_poly.type
_entity_poly.pdbx_seq_one_letter_code
_entity_poly.pdbx_strand_id
1 'polypeptide(L)'
;MDRRKFIKLASLAGLSLTGSAFPRPLLASTPSFEGPYWVTIHAGGGWDPTLLCDPKGRTSASQPDPVNSYDVADILDIGPFRVAPVTGHQAFFERFSSELLVINGIDVGTNSHQVGTRHIWSGSINPGTPSISAVVAGTRPERPALPFLTNGGYDMTDGFVAPTRIPDTAAVSEIAFPHQISANDEATYYSQSTLDRIAQAR
;
A
#
# COMPACT_ATOMS: atom_id res chain seq x y z
N MET A 1 -2.86 -38.45 54.31
CA MET A 1 -3.65 -37.84 53.21
C MET A 1 -4.18 -38.94 52.31
N ASP A 2 -5.47 -38.89 51.96
CA ASP A 2 -6.12 -39.90 51.12
C ASP A 2 -5.89 -39.56 49.63
N ARG A 3 -5.15 -40.42 48.92
CA ARG A 3 -4.73 -40.21 47.51
C ARG A 3 -5.93 -39.95 46.59
N ARG A 4 -7.08 -40.53 46.91
CA ARG A 4 -8.32 -40.35 46.15
C ARG A 4 -8.92 -38.95 46.32
N LYS A 5 -8.76 -38.32 47.49
CA LYS A 5 -9.20 -36.93 47.72
C LYS A 5 -8.28 -35.94 47.00
N PHE A 6 -6.98 -36.20 46.99
CA PHE A 6 -6.02 -35.36 46.28
C PHE A 6 -6.29 -35.30 44.77
N ILE A 7 -6.48 -36.45 44.12
CA ILE A 7 -6.80 -36.51 42.68
C ILE A 7 -8.11 -35.77 42.36
N LYS A 8 -9.14 -35.90 43.20
CA LYS A 8 -10.43 -35.20 43.01
C LYS A 8 -10.30 -33.67 43.13
N LEU A 9 -9.49 -33.19 44.07
CA LEU A 9 -9.23 -31.75 44.21
C LEU A 9 -8.34 -31.22 43.07
N ALA A 10 -7.33 -31.98 42.64
CA ALA A 10 -6.46 -31.60 41.53
C ALA A 10 -7.21 -31.53 40.19
N SER A 11 -8.16 -32.45 39.93
CA SER A 11 -8.98 -32.41 38.72
C SER A 11 -10.00 -31.28 38.73
N LEU A 12 -10.58 -30.94 39.88
CA LEU A 12 -11.46 -29.76 40.04
C LEU A 12 -10.69 -28.44 39.85
N ALA A 13 -9.47 -28.33 40.38
CA ALA A 13 -8.61 -27.16 40.19
C ALA A 13 -8.12 -27.02 38.74
N GLY A 14 -7.85 -28.14 38.05
CA GLY A 14 -7.53 -28.15 36.62
C GLY A 14 -8.70 -27.68 35.74
N LEU A 15 -9.93 -28.03 36.11
CA LEU A 15 -11.15 -27.55 35.44
C LEU A 15 -11.41 -26.05 35.66
N SER A 16 -11.07 -25.49 36.82
CA SER A 16 -11.19 -24.04 37.05
C SER A 16 -10.12 -23.21 36.34
N LEU A 17 -8.98 -23.80 35.98
CA LEU A 17 -7.93 -23.15 35.19
C LEU A 17 -8.16 -23.25 33.67
N THR A 18 -8.96 -24.21 33.21
CA THR A 18 -9.25 -24.44 31.77
C THR A 18 -10.65 -24.00 31.36
N GLY A 19 -11.62 -24.01 32.29
CA GLY A 19 -12.95 -23.49 32.10
C GLY A 19 -12.95 -21.96 32.11
N SER A 20 -12.95 -21.35 30.94
CA SER A 20 -13.19 -19.91 30.79
C SER A 20 -14.64 -19.59 31.17
N ALA A 21 -14.96 -19.55 32.46
CA ALA A 21 -16.30 -19.24 32.98
C ALA A 21 -16.66 -17.74 32.90
N PHE A 22 -15.70 -16.91 32.51
CA PHE A 22 -15.93 -15.50 32.26
C PHE A 22 -15.76 -15.25 30.75
N PRO A 23 -16.69 -14.53 30.10
CA PRO A 23 -16.44 -14.04 28.76
C PRO A 23 -15.16 -13.21 28.82
N ARG A 24 -14.08 -13.73 28.25
CA ARG A 24 -12.92 -12.88 27.96
C ARG A 24 -13.42 -11.87 26.95
N PRO A 25 -13.38 -10.56 27.25
CA PRO A 25 -13.61 -9.58 26.21
C PRO A 25 -12.64 -9.93 25.08
N LEU A 26 -13.17 -10.13 23.89
CA LEU A 26 -12.36 -10.25 22.69
C LEU A 26 -11.75 -8.85 22.50
N LEU A 27 -10.56 -8.62 23.06
CA LEU A 27 -9.85 -7.33 22.98
C LEU A 27 -9.27 -7.08 21.57
N ALA A 28 -9.99 -7.52 20.53
CA ALA A 28 -9.48 -7.61 19.17
C ALA A 28 -10.28 -6.77 18.16
N SER A 29 -10.95 -5.70 18.61
CA SER A 29 -11.22 -4.58 17.72
C SER A 29 -10.33 -3.41 18.12
N THR A 30 -9.08 -3.42 17.64
CA THR A 30 -8.45 -2.13 17.38
C THR A 30 -9.36 -1.39 16.40
N PRO A 31 -9.73 -0.13 16.68
CA PRO A 31 -10.54 0.65 15.75
C PRO A 31 -9.94 0.58 14.35
N SER A 32 -10.80 0.46 13.35
CA SER A 32 -10.37 0.61 11.97
C SER A 32 -9.64 1.95 11.83
N PHE A 33 -8.53 1.97 11.09
CA PHE A 33 -7.79 3.19 10.87
C PHE A 33 -8.66 4.19 10.10
N GLU A 34 -9.00 5.31 10.74
CA GLU A 34 -9.86 6.37 10.16
C GLU A 34 -9.07 7.45 9.41
N GLY A 35 -7.74 7.40 9.47
CA GLY A 35 -6.86 8.36 8.81
C GLY A 35 -6.67 8.08 7.31
N PRO A 36 -5.96 8.98 6.60
CA PRO A 36 -5.63 8.76 5.20
C PRO A 36 -4.59 7.65 5.03
N TYR A 37 -4.82 6.76 4.07
CA TYR A 37 -3.82 5.81 3.60
C TYR A 37 -2.85 6.49 2.65
N TRP A 38 -1.55 6.31 2.88
CA TRP A 38 -0.51 6.83 1.99
C TRP A 38 -0.02 5.72 1.09
N VAL A 39 -0.29 5.87 -0.21
CA VAL A 39 0.20 4.94 -1.24
C VAL A 39 1.35 5.61 -1.96
N THR A 40 2.53 4.98 -1.92
CA THR A 40 3.72 5.47 -2.60
C THR A 40 4.12 4.45 -3.66
N ILE A 41 4.13 4.87 -4.93
CA ILE A 41 4.39 3.99 -6.07
C ILE A 41 5.71 4.41 -6.71
N HIS A 42 6.64 3.46 -6.83
CA HIS A 42 7.85 3.64 -7.62
C HIS A 42 7.75 2.83 -8.90
N ALA A 43 7.59 3.51 -10.03
CA ALA A 43 7.61 2.90 -11.36
C ALA A 43 9.05 2.67 -11.84
N GLY A 44 9.76 1.73 -11.20
CA GLY A 44 11.11 1.32 -11.61
C GLY A 44 11.07 0.68 -12.99
N GLY A 45 11.81 1.23 -13.95
CA GLY A 45 11.73 0.85 -15.38
C GLY A 45 11.12 1.92 -16.27
N GLY A 46 10.55 2.98 -15.67
CA GLY A 46 10.13 4.20 -16.36
C GLY A 46 8.68 4.16 -16.81
N TRP A 47 7.89 5.12 -16.34
CA TRP A 47 6.75 5.60 -17.11
C TRP A 47 7.29 6.55 -18.16
N ASP A 48 6.82 6.44 -19.40
CA ASP A 48 7.14 7.43 -20.42
C ASP A 48 6.35 8.72 -20.12
N PRO A 49 7.00 9.80 -19.65
CA PRO A 49 6.29 11.03 -19.31
C PRO A 49 5.62 11.63 -20.54
N THR A 50 6.14 11.34 -21.73
CA THR A 50 5.63 11.81 -23.01
C THR A 50 4.37 11.10 -23.44
N LEU A 51 3.99 10.02 -22.77
CA LEU A 51 2.67 9.38 -22.93
C LEU A 51 1.67 9.79 -21.85
N LEU A 52 2.10 10.48 -20.78
CA LEU A 52 1.26 10.74 -19.60
C LEU A 52 1.08 12.23 -19.29
N CYS A 53 2.15 12.90 -18.82
CA CYS A 53 2.06 14.20 -18.16
C CYS A 53 2.94 15.31 -18.78
N ASP A 54 3.76 14.97 -19.79
CA ASP A 54 4.48 15.91 -20.63
C ASP A 54 4.43 15.50 -22.12
N PRO A 55 3.22 15.43 -22.71
CA PRO A 55 3.03 14.83 -24.02
C PRO A 55 3.83 15.50 -25.14
N LYS A 56 4.44 14.68 -25.99
CA LYS A 56 5.22 15.09 -27.16
C LYS A 56 4.64 14.45 -28.42
N GLY A 57 3.76 15.18 -29.09
CA GLY A 57 3.18 14.75 -30.37
C GLY A 57 4.09 15.12 -31.55
N ARG A 58 3.89 14.44 -32.69
CA ARG A 58 4.57 14.81 -33.94
C ARG A 58 3.96 16.09 -34.54
N THR A 59 4.78 16.87 -35.24
CA THR A 59 4.34 18.11 -35.92
C THR A 59 3.87 17.88 -37.35
N SER A 60 4.26 16.76 -37.96
CA SER A 60 3.81 16.35 -39.30
C SER A 60 3.92 14.83 -39.47
N ALA A 61 3.14 14.28 -40.40
CA ALA A 61 3.17 12.85 -40.73
C ALA A 61 4.52 12.37 -41.28
N SER A 62 5.36 13.27 -41.81
CA SER A 62 6.68 13.00 -42.35
C SER A 62 7.83 13.37 -41.40
N GLN A 63 7.54 13.72 -40.14
CA GLN A 63 8.57 14.04 -39.17
C GLN A 63 9.52 12.84 -38.98
N PRO A 64 10.84 13.02 -39.16
CA PRO A 64 11.80 11.97 -38.82
C PRO A 64 11.88 11.77 -37.31
N ASP A 65 11.95 10.51 -36.88
CA ASP A 65 12.13 10.07 -35.48
C ASP A 65 11.23 10.79 -34.46
N PRO A 66 9.89 10.75 -34.63
CA PRO A 66 8.99 11.40 -33.68
C PRO A 66 9.02 10.67 -32.33
N VAL A 67 8.90 11.44 -31.24
CA VAL A 67 8.87 10.89 -29.87
C VAL A 67 7.67 9.95 -29.68
N ASN A 68 6.50 10.35 -30.19
CA ASN A 68 5.28 9.53 -30.18
C ASN A 68 4.59 9.52 -31.56
N SER A 69 3.64 8.60 -31.72
CA SER A 69 2.90 8.39 -32.96
C SER A 69 1.70 9.33 -33.17
N TYR A 70 1.20 9.97 -32.11
CA TYR A 70 0.06 10.87 -32.17
C TYR A 70 0.46 12.29 -32.58
N ASP A 71 -0.48 13.04 -33.15
CA ASP A 71 -0.24 14.40 -33.61
C ASP A 71 -0.29 15.40 -32.45
N VAL A 72 0.50 16.48 -32.54
CA VAL A 72 0.48 17.55 -31.52
C VAL A 72 -0.91 18.16 -31.32
N ALA A 73 -1.74 18.13 -32.37
CA ALA A 73 -3.12 18.62 -32.35
C ALA A 73 -4.07 17.73 -31.53
N ASP A 74 -3.68 16.47 -31.27
CA ASP A 74 -4.48 15.52 -30.49
C ASP A 74 -4.21 15.63 -28.98
N ILE A 75 -3.25 16.46 -28.57
CA ILE A 75 -2.97 16.73 -27.16
C ILE A 75 -4.08 17.61 -26.60
N LEU A 76 -4.68 17.16 -25.50
CA LEU A 76 -5.76 17.88 -24.83
C LEU A 76 -5.21 18.76 -23.70
N ASP A 77 -5.82 19.93 -23.52
CA ASP A 77 -5.59 20.77 -22.35
C ASP A 77 -6.75 20.58 -21.36
N ILE A 78 -6.45 20.02 -20.17
CA ILE A 78 -7.41 19.78 -19.10
C ILE A 78 -6.92 20.50 -17.85
N GLY A 79 -7.50 21.66 -17.56
CA GLY A 79 -7.02 22.53 -16.48
C GLY A 79 -5.56 22.93 -16.70
N PRO A 80 -4.65 22.71 -15.74
CA PRO A 80 -3.22 22.99 -15.91
C PRO A 80 -2.45 21.87 -16.63
N PHE A 81 -3.11 20.77 -17.04
CA PHE A 81 -2.45 19.59 -17.58
C PHE A 81 -2.55 19.50 -19.10
N ARG A 82 -1.44 19.15 -19.73
CA ARG A 82 -1.41 18.69 -21.13
C ARG A 82 -1.49 17.17 -21.13
N VAL A 83 -2.47 16.62 -21.83
CA VAL A 83 -2.84 15.21 -21.73
C VAL A 83 -2.68 14.53 -23.08
N ALA A 84 -1.90 13.45 -23.10
CA ALA A 84 -1.71 12.64 -24.30
C ALA A 84 -3.03 11.94 -24.71
N PRO A 85 -3.25 11.71 -26.02
CA PRO A 85 -4.43 11.00 -26.53
C PRO A 85 -4.30 9.47 -26.32
N VAL A 86 -4.12 9.06 -25.07
CA VAL A 86 -4.07 7.66 -24.66
C VAL A 86 -5.39 7.30 -23.99
N THR A 87 -5.91 6.11 -24.32
CA THR A 87 -7.19 5.62 -23.79
C THR A 87 -7.24 5.72 -22.27
N GLY A 88 -8.27 6.39 -21.76
CA GLY A 88 -8.51 6.58 -20.32
C GLY A 88 -7.83 7.80 -19.70
N HIS A 89 -6.83 8.41 -20.35
CA HIS A 89 -6.13 9.57 -19.79
C HIS A 89 -7.07 10.78 -19.66
N GLN A 90 -7.83 11.12 -20.71
CA GLN A 90 -8.80 12.20 -20.65
C GLN A 90 -9.74 12.07 -19.45
N ALA A 91 -10.38 10.90 -19.29
CA ALA A 91 -11.30 10.65 -18.18
C ALA A 91 -10.61 10.72 -16.81
N PHE A 92 -9.35 10.28 -16.70
CA PHE A 92 -8.57 10.39 -15.48
C PHE A 92 -8.30 11.86 -15.11
N PHE A 93 -7.77 12.65 -16.05
CA PHE A 93 -7.44 14.05 -15.78
C PHE A 93 -8.68 14.92 -15.57
N GLU A 94 -9.76 14.69 -16.33
CA GLU A 94 -11.05 15.38 -16.08
C GLU A 94 -11.56 15.10 -14.66
N ARG A 95 -11.45 13.84 -14.21
CA ARG A 95 -11.92 13.43 -12.88
C ARG A 95 -11.07 13.97 -11.74
N PHE A 96 -9.75 13.98 -11.88
CA PHE A 96 -8.83 14.23 -10.77
C PHE A 96 -8.06 15.55 -10.84
N SER A 97 -8.26 16.37 -11.88
CA SER A 97 -7.46 17.59 -12.10
C SER A 97 -7.42 18.55 -10.90
N SER A 98 -8.50 18.66 -10.13
CA SER A 98 -8.57 19.52 -8.94
C SER A 98 -7.79 19.00 -7.73
N GLU A 99 -7.43 17.72 -7.72
CA GLU A 99 -6.74 17.01 -6.63
C GLU A 99 -5.36 16.47 -7.06
N LEU A 100 -4.94 16.78 -8.28
CA LEU A 100 -3.70 16.28 -8.87
C LEU A 100 -2.60 17.34 -8.83
N LEU A 101 -1.40 16.92 -8.44
CA LEU A 101 -0.17 17.68 -8.62
C LEU A 101 0.80 16.86 -9.48
N VAL A 102 1.27 17.47 -10.57
CA VAL A 102 2.31 16.90 -11.43
C VAL A 102 3.56 17.76 -11.29
N ILE A 103 4.69 17.11 -11.01
CA ILE A 103 6.01 17.73 -10.99
C ILE A 103 6.81 17.11 -12.14
N ASN A 104 7.04 17.89 -13.20
CA ASN A 104 7.75 17.45 -14.40
C ASN A 104 9.27 17.46 -14.19
N GLY A 105 9.74 16.47 -13.43
CA GLY A 105 11.15 16.25 -13.15
C GLY A 105 11.58 16.80 -11.80
N ILE A 106 12.43 16.04 -11.12
CA ILE A 106 13.10 16.44 -9.88
C ILE A 106 14.59 16.18 -10.10
N ASP A 107 15.41 17.23 -9.96
CA ASP A 107 16.85 17.07 -10.02
C ASP A 107 17.34 16.39 -8.73
N VAL A 108 17.88 15.18 -8.89
CA VAL A 108 18.42 14.35 -7.81
C VAL A 108 19.94 14.43 -7.72
N GLY A 109 20.58 15.27 -8.54
CA GLY A 109 22.03 15.54 -8.50
C GLY A 109 22.91 14.33 -8.83
N THR A 110 22.38 13.31 -9.50
CA THR A 110 23.09 12.06 -9.81
C THR A 110 22.57 11.43 -11.09
N ASN A 111 23.44 10.72 -11.80
CA ASN A 111 23.10 9.87 -12.94
C ASN A 111 23.00 8.37 -12.58
N SER A 112 23.29 8.01 -11.32
CA SER A 112 23.17 6.63 -10.85
C SER A 112 21.72 6.31 -10.52
N HIS A 113 21.17 5.28 -11.16
CA HIS A 113 19.81 4.80 -10.90
C HIS A 113 19.58 4.53 -9.41
N GLN A 114 20.49 3.80 -8.76
CA GLN A 114 20.35 3.43 -7.35
C GLN A 114 20.42 4.64 -6.41
N VAL A 115 21.32 5.59 -6.70
CA VAL A 115 21.45 6.82 -5.89
C VAL A 115 20.26 7.75 -6.14
N GLY A 116 19.75 7.82 -7.37
CA GLY A 116 18.58 8.61 -7.73
C GLY A 116 17.32 8.10 -7.04
N THR A 117 17.07 6.79 -7.05
CA THR A 117 15.96 6.17 -6.32
C THR A 117 16.06 6.43 -4.82
N ARG A 118 17.26 6.46 -4.25
CA ARG A 118 17.45 6.85 -2.85
C ARG A 118 17.11 8.32 -2.61
N HIS A 119 17.65 9.21 -3.44
CA HIS A 119 17.45 10.65 -3.28
C HIS A 119 15.98 11.03 -3.42
N ILE A 120 15.30 10.56 -4.47
CA ILE A 120 13.89 10.92 -4.71
C ILE A 120 12.99 10.53 -3.53
N TRP A 121 13.29 9.41 -2.86
CA TRP A 121 12.47 8.90 -1.77
C TRP A 121 12.92 9.30 -0.38
N SER A 122 14.12 9.86 -0.19
CA SER A 122 14.65 10.24 1.13
C SER A 122 15.16 11.67 1.24
N GLY A 123 15.26 12.40 0.12
CA GLY A 123 15.89 13.72 0.06
C GLY A 123 17.41 13.69 0.27
N SER A 124 18.04 12.51 0.25
CA SER A 124 19.45 12.32 0.60
C SER A 124 20.11 11.26 -0.28
N ILE A 125 21.40 11.43 -0.58
CA ILE A 125 22.20 10.37 -1.23
C ILE A 125 22.81 9.41 -0.21
N ASN A 126 22.75 9.73 1.10
CA ASN A 126 23.35 8.93 2.14
C ASN A 126 22.57 7.63 2.37
N PRO A 127 23.23 6.45 2.34
CA PRO A 127 22.59 5.21 2.73
C PRO A 127 22.00 5.30 4.13
N GLY A 128 20.89 4.59 4.39
CA GLY A 128 20.28 4.53 5.72
C GLY A 128 19.18 5.57 5.97
N THR A 129 19.20 6.71 5.26
CA THR A 129 18.16 7.76 5.41
C THR A 129 16.76 7.16 5.24
N PRO A 130 15.79 7.46 6.12
CA PRO A 130 14.46 6.87 5.99
C PRO A 130 13.75 7.37 4.72
N SER A 131 12.94 6.52 4.11
CA SER A 131 12.06 6.94 3.02
C SER A 131 10.94 7.84 3.54
N ILE A 132 10.40 8.71 2.68
CA ILE A 132 9.24 9.54 3.02
C ILE A 132 8.06 8.70 3.52
N SER A 133 7.82 7.53 2.93
CA SER A 133 6.77 6.60 3.38
C SER A 133 7.04 6.07 4.78
N ALA A 134 8.30 5.75 5.10
CA ALA A 134 8.68 5.30 6.44
C ALA A 134 8.56 6.42 7.48
N VAL A 135 8.93 7.66 7.12
CA VAL A 135 8.73 8.84 7.97
C VAL A 135 7.24 9.08 8.22
N VAL A 136 6.41 9.08 7.17
CA VAL A 136 4.95 9.25 7.30
C VAL A 136 4.35 8.18 8.21
N ALA A 137 4.72 6.91 8.03
CA ALA A 137 4.26 5.82 8.90
C ALA A 137 4.78 5.96 10.34
N GLY A 138 6.02 6.42 10.52
CA GLY A 138 6.64 6.61 11.82
C GLY A 138 6.11 7.80 12.63
N THR A 139 5.56 8.82 11.98
CA THR A 139 5.07 10.03 12.68
C THR A 139 3.74 9.84 13.40
N ARG A 140 3.05 8.70 13.21
CA ARG A 140 1.75 8.44 13.86
C ARG A 140 1.94 7.94 15.30
N PRO A 141 1.32 8.58 16.32
CA PRO A 141 1.38 8.14 17.72
C PRO A 141 0.69 6.79 17.92
N GLU A 142 -0.51 6.64 17.35
CA GLU A 142 -1.27 5.39 17.33
C GLU A 142 -1.06 4.74 15.97
N ARG A 143 -0.29 3.65 15.95
CA ARG A 143 0.05 2.93 14.72
C ARG A 143 -0.82 1.69 14.58
N PRO A 144 -1.38 1.40 13.39
CA PRO A 144 -1.99 0.11 13.14
C PRO A 144 -0.93 -1.00 13.24
N ALA A 145 -1.36 -2.27 13.32
CA ALA A 145 -0.45 -3.41 13.44
C ALA A 145 0.57 -3.50 12.29
N LEU A 146 0.18 -3.04 11.10
CA LEU A 146 1.01 -3.02 9.89
C LEU A 146 1.10 -1.57 9.37
N PRO A 147 1.87 -0.69 10.03
CA PRO A 147 1.89 0.74 9.69
C PRO A 147 2.69 1.06 8.44
N PHE A 148 3.58 0.16 8.01
CA PHE A 148 4.37 0.33 6.80
C PHE A 148 4.46 -0.99 6.03
N LEU A 149 3.63 -1.13 4.99
CA LEU A 149 3.67 -2.23 4.04
C LEU A 149 4.51 -1.82 2.82
N THR A 150 5.42 -2.67 2.37
CA THR A 150 6.32 -2.34 1.26
C THR A 150 6.67 -3.56 0.40
N ASN A 151 6.78 -3.35 -0.91
CA ASN A 151 7.30 -4.30 -1.89
C ASN A 151 8.62 -3.79 -2.52
N GLY A 152 9.45 -3.08 -1.76
CA GLY A 152 10.76 -2.62 -2.21
C GLY A 152 10.78 -1.21 -2.83
N GLY A 153 11.64 -1.01 -3.82
CA GLY A 153 12.00 0.32 -4.35
C GLY A 153 13.02 1.04 -3.46
N TYR A 154 12.54 1.81 -2.49
CA TYR A 154 13.37 2.38 -1.41
C TYR A 154 12.58 2.39 -0.10
N ASP A 155 12.84 1.39 0.74
CA ASP A 155 12.05 1.10 1.95
C ASP A 155 12.87 1.21 3.25
N MET A 156 13.99 1.93 3.21
CA MET A 156 14.80 2.20 4.39
C MET A 156 13.97 2.94 5.44
N THR A 157 14.06 2.51 6.70
CA THR A 157 13.23 3.07 7.78
C THR A 157 14.00 3.80 8.85
N ASP A 158 15.33 3.66 8.90
CA ASP A 158 16.19 4.24 9.95
C ASP A 158 15.67 4.00 11.39
N GLY A 159 14.94 2.89 11.60
CA GLY A 159 14.33 2.57 12.89
C GLY A 159 13.04 3.33 13.23
N PHE A 160 12.55 4.26 12.40
CA PHE A 160 11.30 5.00 12.66
C PHE A 160 10.07 4.09 12.73
N VAL A 161 10.04 3.05 11.89
CA VAL A 161 8.94 2.10 11.76
C VAL A 161 9.48 0.73 11.34
N ALA A 162 8.82 -0.34 11.80
CA ALA A 162 9.12 -1.69 11.34
C ALA A 162 8.46 -1.92 9.96
N PRO A 163 9.22 -2.26 8.91
CA PRO A 163 8.66 -2.55 7.61
C PRO A 163 8.06 -3.96 7.58
N THR A 164 6.84 -4.08 7.08
CA THR A 164 6.24 -5.35 6.67
C THR A 164 6.45 -5.53 5.17
N ARG A 165 7.41 -6.38 4.81
CA ARG A 165 7.76 -6.64 3.41
C ARG A 165 6.83 -7.69 2.84
N ILE A 166 6.14 -7.31 1.78
CA ILE A 166 5.27 -8.18 0.98
C ILE A 166 5.98 -8.52 -0.32
N PRO A 167 5.86 -9.76 -0.83
CA PRO A 167 6.60 -10.21 -2.00
C PRO A 167 6.06 -9.64 -3.33
N ASP A 168 4.77 -9.34 -3.38
CA ASP A 168 4.07 -8.85 -4.56
C ASP A 168 2.73 -8.18 -4.17
N THR A 169 2.03 -7.66 -5.17
CA THR A 169 0.70 -7.07 -5.00
C THR A 169 -0.39 -8.11 -4.74
N ALA A 170 -0.20 -9.39 -5.10
CA ALA A 170 -1.17 -10.43 -4.81
C ALA A 170 -1.24 -10.69 -3.30
N ALA A 171 -0.12 -10.63 -2.59
CA ALA A 171 -0.08 -10.69 -1.14
C ALA A 171 -0.91 -9.57 -0.47
N VAL A 172 -1.03 -8.38 -1.09
CA VAL A 172 -1.91 -7.31 -0.58
C VAL A 172 -3.36 -7.76 -0.65
N SER A 173 -3.77 -8.35 -1.77
CA SER A 173 -5.14 -8.84 -1.96
C SER A 173 -5.49 -9.94 -0.95
N GLU A 174 -4.57 -10.87 -0.69
CA GLU A 174 -4.76 -11.93 0.31
C GLU A 174 -4.92 -11.35 1.74
N ILE A 175 -4.19 -10.28 2.07
CA ILE A 175 -4.33 -9.58 3.37
C ILE A 175 -5.64 -8.80 3.44
N ALA A 176 -6.11 -8.23 2.32
CA ALA A 176 -7.36 -7.48 2.27
C ALA A 176 -8.59 -8.38 2.48
N PHE A 177 -8.50 -9.65 2.07
CA PHE A 177 -9.58 -10.63 2.17
C PHE A 177 -9.17 -11.87 2.98
N PRO A 178 -8.84 -11.73 4.28
CA PRO A 178 -8.23 -12.80 5.08
C PRO A 178 -9.18 -13.98 5.41
N HIS A 179 -10.44 -13.88 4.97
CA HIS A 179 -11.46 -14.90 5.14
C HIS A 179 -11.67 -15.75 3.87
N GLN A 180 -11.12 -15.31 2.74
CA GLN A 180 -11.13 -16.05 1.48
C GLN A 180 -9.93 -17.01 1.44
N ILE A 181 -10.10 -18.16 0.80
CA ILE A 181 -9.04 -19.16 0.62
C ILE A 181 -7.95 -18.66 -0.33
N SER A 182 -8.37 -17.84 -1.30
CA SER A 182 -7.49 -17.04 -2.14
C SER A 182 -8.23 -15.78 -2.53
N ALA A 183 -7.51 -14.68 -2.72
CA ALA A 183 -8.07 -13.40 -3.16
C ALA A 183 -8.69 -13.43 -4.57
N ASN A 184 -8.48 -14.51 -5.34
CA ASN A 184 -9.07 -14.72 -6.67
C ASN A 184 -10.29 -15.66 -6.65
N ASP A 185 -10.66 -16.19 -5.47
CA ASP A 185 -11.75 -17.14 -5.31
C ASP A 185 -12.73 -16.61 -4.25
N GLU A 186 -14.03 -16.80 -4.48
CA GLU A 186 -15.06 -16.45 -3.50
C GLU A 186 -15.15 -17.51 -2.38
N ALA A 187 -14.47 -18.65 -2.52
CA ALA A 187 -14.43 -19.69 -1.50
C ALA A 187 -13.80 -19.17 -0.19
N THR A 188 -14.49 -19.41 0.92
CA THR A 188 -14.10 -18.91 2.25
C THR A 188 -13.65 -20.03 3.18
N TYR A 189 -12.79 -19.69 4.14
CA TYR A 189 -12.37 -20.64 5.20
C TYR A 189 -13.51 -20.99 6.17
N TYR A 190 -14.51 -20.11 6.28
CA TYR A 190 -15.63 -20.26 7.21
C TYR A 190 -16.96 -20.23 6.48
N SER A 191 -17.98 -20.89 7.05
CA SER A 191 -19.35 -20.76 6.57
C SER A 191 -19.83 -19.30 6.69
N GLN A 192 -20.77 -18.89 5.83
CA GLN A 192 -21.37 -17.56 5.89
C GLN A 192 -21.91 -17.24 7.29
N SER A 193 -22.61 -18.19 7.91
CA SER A 193 -23.13 -18.04 9.28
C SER A 193 -22.05 -17.80 10.35
N THR A 194 -20.81 -18.23 10.10
CA THR A 194 -19.67 -17.96 10.99
C THR A 194 -19.07 -16.59 10.70
N LEU A 195 -18.98 -16.20 9.43
CA LEU A 195 -18.57 -14.85 9.03
C LEU A 195 -19.53 -13.78 9.57
N ASP A 196 -20.84 -14.02 9.53
CA ASP A 196 -21.84 -13.10 10.09
C ASP A 196 -21.64 -12.93 11.61
N ARG A 197 -21.33 -14.02 12.32
CA ARG A 197 -21.00 -13.99 13.76
C ARG A 197 -19.71 -13.22 14.04
N ILE A 198 -18.69 -13.35 13.18
CA ILE A 198 -17.43 -12.60 13.28
C ILE A 198 -17.68 -11.11 13.03
N ALA A 199 -18.48 -10.77 12.02
CA ALA A 199 -18.81 -9.38 11.68
C ALA A 199 -19.60 -8.68 12.79
N GLN A 200 -20.53 -9.38 13.45
CA GLN A 200 -21.26 -8.86 14.61
C GLN A 200 -20.38 -8.67 15.86
N ALA A 201 -19.23 -9.32 15.93
CA ALA A 201 -18.29 -9.23 17.04
C ALA A 201 -17.21 -8.16 16.87
N ARG A 202 -17.14 -7.50 15.71
CA ARG A 202 -16.24 -6.37 15.43
C ARG A 202 -16.85 -5.06 15.92
#